data_AF-A0A7D7KZ98-F1
#
_entry.id   AF-A0A7D7KZ98-F1
#
_cell.length_a   1.000
_cell.length_b   1.000
_cell.length_c   1.000
_cell.angle_alpha   90.00
_cell.angle_beta   90.00
_cell.angle_gamma   90.00
#
_symmetry.space_group_name_H-M   'P 1'
#
loop_
_entity.id
_entity.type
_entity.pdbx_description
1 polymer ?
#
loop_
_entity_poly.entity_id
_entity_poly.type
_entity_poly.pdbx_seq_one_letter_code
_entity_poly.pdbx_strand_id
1 'polypeptide(L)'
;MTSPRSPQDPSPAPRSSSSVIHGGNREHSPQAPSQPAQSSYLKPRHLVMMALGSAIGTGLFVGTGAAIKTAGPAVLISYLVACTLLVLVMRALGEMAAADPSSGAFSTYAGKAMGPTMGRALGWLWWAQIVVVVAAEATAAAQLVTEMWPGLPQWVWALVFMVAFTVINLVRVGTLGETEFWFALLKVAAVVGFLVVGVLMLLNVLPAPNPGLSNLTEHGGFMPNGLTGVAAALLVVVFAFGGTELVTIAAAETEDPQTNVARAIRTILVRILIFYVGSVTVMVLVLPWNNEGLSSSPFVAVLTEAGIPGADVLMTVVIILALLSALNANIYGSSRMLFSLARRGSAPRALGRTSERGVPRAAVVASVAFGFIAVVLNYVWPETVLNVMLNVIGSTCLVVWGVALVSQIILRRRADRAGVSSPLKMWAFPWLSYFALALLAAIVVLGLLDPSVRLQFIATFVLVCLIALACKLLLRGDDAERPGSGASRDSAAHDDAAPLV
;
A
#
# COMPACT_ATOMS: atom_id res chain seq x y z
N MET A 1 45.53 -53.50 -3.10
CA MET A 1 45.73 -53.27 -4.55
C MET A 1 44.64 -54.02 -5.31
N THR A 2 43.81 -53.27 -6.03
CA THR A 2 43.07 -53.59 -7.27
C THR A 2 42.26 -54.90 -7.39
N SER A 3 40.92 -54.73 -7.34
CA SER A 3 39.80 -55.23 -8.20
C SER A 3 40.13 -56.19 -9.38
N PRO A 4 39.18 -56.98 -9.97
CA PRO A 4 37.89 -56.45 -10.49
C PRO A 4 36.68 -57.43 -10.72
N ARG A 5 35.55 -56.80 -11.13
CA ARG A 5 34.47 -57.24 -12.07
C ARG A 5 33.06 -57.56 -11.53
N SER A 6 32.09 -56.83 -12.09
CA SER A 6 30.65 -57.13 -12.28
C SER A 6 30.41 -57.61 -13.74
N PRO A 7 29.18 -57.85 -14.27
CA PRO A 7 27.83 -58.05 -13.70
C PRO A 7 27.08 -59.30 -14.27
N GLN A 8 25.94 -59.70 -13.69
CA GLN A 8 24.96 -60.60 -14.36
C GLN A 8 23.51 -60.23 -13.99
N ASP A 9 22.65 -60.22 -15.01
CA ASP A 9 21.17 -60.25 -15.00
C ASP A 9 20.75 -61.74 -15.14
N PRO A 10 19.58 -62.24 -14.67
CA PRO A 10 18.34 -62.14 -15.48
C PRO A 10 16.96 -62.20 -14.74
N SER A 11 15.88 -61.89 -15.49
CA SER A 11 14.42 -62.18 -15.29
C SER A 11 14.09 -63.67 -14.99
N PRO A 12 12.84 -64.14 -14.61
CA PRO A 12 11.48 -63.64 -14.97
C PRO A 12 10.32 -63.80 -13.91
N ALA A 13 9.10 -63.34 -14.24
CA ALA A 13 7.81 -63.60 -13.52
C ALA A 13 7.24 -65.02 -13.86
N PRO A 14 6.27 -65.68 -13.13
CA PRO A 14 4.83 -65.26 -13.06
C PRO A 14 3.90 -65.81 -11.90
N ARG A 15 2.64 -65.27 -11.84
CA ARG A 15 1.32 -65.87 -11.45
C ARG A 15 0.90 -66.26 -10.00
N SER A 16 -0.12 -65.51 -9.51
CA SER A 16 -1.44 -65.88 -8.92
C SER A 16 -1.64 -66.90 -7.78
N SER A 17 -2.35 -66.47 -6.71
CA SER A 17 -3.36 -67.29 -5.98
C SER A 17 -4.37 -66.44 -5.14
N SER A 18 -5.64 -66.52 -5.53
CA SER A 18 -6.89 -66.68 -4.73
C SER A 18 -7.15 -65.98 -3.36
N SER A 19 -8.17 -65.11 -3.39
CA SER A 19 -9.37 -64.98 -2.53
C SER A 19 -9.31 -65.09 -0.99
N VAL A 20 -9.75 -64.02 -0.30
CA VAL A 20 -10.75 -64.07 0.79
C VAL A 20 -11.60 -62.79 0.76
N ILE A 21 -12.92 -62.93 0.66
CA ILE A 21 -13.92 -61.89 0.97
C ILE A 21 -14.42 -62.13 2.38
N HIS A 22 -14.36 -61.12 3.25
CA HIS A 22 -15.38 -60.90 4.28
C HIS A 22 -15.52 -59.42 4.59
N GLY A 23 -16.76 -58.94 4.51
CA GLY A 23 -17.16 -57.56 4.72
C GLY A 23 -17.21 -57.20 6.21
N GLY A 24 -16.94 -55.93 6.48
CA GLY A 24 -17.11 -55.29 7.77
C GLY A 24 -17.33 -53.79 7.55
N ASN A 25 -18.44 -53.30 8.08
CA ASN A 25 -18.96 -51.93 8.01
C ASN A 25 -17.87 -50.84 8.08
N ARG A 26 -17.84 -49.95 7.09
CA ARG A 26 -17.26 -48.62 7.23
C ARG A 26 -18.38 -47.65 7.59
N GLU A 27 -18.44 -47.30 8.87
CA GLU A 27 -19.23 -46.18 9.37
C GLU A 27 -18.91 -44.91 8.56
N HIS A 28 -19.97 -44.29 8.05
CA HIS A 28 -19.91 -42.96 7.43
C HIS A 28 -19.60 -41.93 8.51
N SER A 29 -18.33 -41.51 8.62
CA SER A 29 -18.02 -40.24 9.25
C SER A 29 -18.67 -39.12 8.43
N PRO A 30 -19.46 -38.20 9.03
CA PRO A 30 -20.05 -37.10 8.29
C PRO A 30 -18.92 -36.22 7.73
N GLN A 31 -18.83 -36.17 6.40
CA GLN A 31 -17.94 -35.26 5.70
C GLN A 31 -18.30 -33.83 6.12
N ALA A 32 -17.36 -33.14 6.78
CA ALA A 32 -17.43 -31.71 6.97
C ALA A 32 -17.67 -31.04 5.61
N PRO A 33 -18.54 -30.02 5.52
CA PRO A 33 -18.86 -29.40 4.24
C PRO A 33 -17.57 -28.90 3.61
N SER A 34 -17.26 -29.46 2.43
CA SER A 34 -16.13 -29.05 1.59
C SER A 34 -16.26 -27.56 1.34
N GLN A 35 -15.38 -26.78 1.96
CA GLN A 35 -15.22 -25.37 1.63
C GLN A 35 -14.99 -25.28 0.12
N PRO A 36 -15.66 -24.37 -0.59
CA PRO A 36 -15.48 -24.25 -2.02
C PRO A 36 -14.00 -24.00 -2.29
N ALA A 37 -13.40 -24.85 -3.12
CA ALA A 37 -12.00 -24.72 -3.56
C ALA A 37 -11.82 -23.34 -4.22
N GLN A 38 -11.34 -22.37 -3.44
CA GLN A 38 -11.09 -21.02 -3.90
C GLN A 38 -9.79 -20.99 -4.70
N SER A 39 -9.92 -21.10 -6.01
CA SER A 39 -8.84 -20.90 -6.96
C SER A 39 -8.42 -19.42 -6.99
N SER A 40 -7.41 -19.01 -6.23
CA SER A 40 -6.45 -17.95 -6.60
C SER A 40 -5.36 -17.80 -5.54
N TYR A 41 -4.19 -18.40 -5.76
CA TYR A 41 -3.05 -18.21 -4.87
C TYR A 41 -2.05 -17.23 -5.48
N LEU A 42 -2.07 -15.99 -4.97
CA LEU A 42 -0.95 -15.06 -5.13
C LEU A 42 0.24 -15.65 -4.37
N LYS A 43 1.29 -16.02 -5.10
CA LYS A 43 2.54 -16.50 -4.49
C LYS A 43 3.17 -15.39 -3.64
N PRO A 44 3.98 -15.70 -2.61
CA PRO A 44 4.65 -14.69 -1.78
C PRO A 44 5.43 -13.64 -2.58
N ARG A 45 6.00 -14.04 -3.73
CA ARG A 45 6.66 -13.12 -4.67
C ARG A 45 5.70 -12.09 -5.30
N HIS A 46 4.46 -12.48 -5.60
CA HIS A 46 3.45 -11.60 -6.16
C HIS A 46 3.02 -10.57 -5.11
N LEU A 47 2.93 -10.95 -3.83
CA LEU A 47 2.63 -10.02 -2.74
C LEU A 47 3.67 -8.91 -2.60
N VAL A 48 4.95 -9.29 -2.56
CA VAL A 48 6.05 -8.34 -2.42
C VAL A 48 6.10 -7.39 -3.61
N MET A 49 5.80 -7.89 -4.81
CA MET A 49 5.79 -7.08 -6.02
C MET A 49 4.54 -6.21 -6.15
N MET A 50 3.35 -6.70 -5.83
CA MET A 50 2.13 -5.87 -5.78
C MET A 50 2.27 -4.73 -4.78
N ALA A 51 2.87 -5.02 -3.64
CA ALA A 51 3.19 -4.04 -2.62
C ALA A 51 4.20 -2.98 -3.04
N LEU A 52 5.29 -3.39 -3.70
CA LEU A 52 6.25 -2.44 -4.26
C LEU A 52 5.63 -1.64 -5.39
N GLY A 53 4.77 -2.27 -6.20
CA GLY A 53 4.01 -1.63 -7.26
C GLY A 53 3.06 -0.55 -6.76
N SER A 54 2.39 -0.76 -5.63
CA SER A 54 1.53 0.26 -5.00
C SER A 54 2.34 1.33 -4.26
N ALA A 55 3.49 0.95 -3.69
CA ALA A 55 4.36 1.88 -2.97
C ALA A 55 5.18 2.78 -3.90
N ILE A 56 5.46 2.37 -5.14
CA ILE A 56 6.24 3.14 -6.12
C ILE A 56 5.27 3.70 -7.16
N GLY A 57 4.88 4.97 -6.98
CA GLY A 57 3.94 5.68 -7.83
C GLY A 57 4.25 7.17 -7.91
N THR A 58 3.20 7.99 -8.00
CA THR A 58 3.29 9.46 -8.12
C THR A 58 4.12 10.07 -6.99
N GLY A 59 4.08 9.47 -5.81
CA GLY A 59 4.94 9.79 -4.67
C GLY A 59 6.41 9.95 -5.01
N LEU A 60 7.03 8.89 -5.51
CA LEU A 60 8.44 8.88 -5.85
C LEU A 60 8.72 9.71 -7.10
N PHE A 61 7.93 9.55 -8.15
CA PHE A 61 8.27 10.13 -9.45
C PHE A 61 7.96 11.62 -9.57
N VAL A 62 6.89 12.10 -8.93
CA VAL A 62 6.45 13.50 -9.05
C VAL A 62 6.54 14.21 -7.70
N GLY A 63 6.06 13.59 -6.62
CA GLY A 63 6.09 14.14 -5.27
C GLY A 63 7.50 14.50 -4.80
N THR A 64 8.52 13.71 -5.20
CA THR A 64 9.93 14.02 -4.91
C THR A 64 10.36 15.39 -5.43
N GLY A 65 9.96 15.76 -6.64
CA GLY A 65 10.31 17.05 -7.24
C GLY A 65 9.74 18.22 -6.45
N ALA A 66 8.46 18.11 -6.08
CA ALA A 66 7.81 19.08 -5.20
C ALA A 66 8.50 19.17 -3.83
N ALA A 67 8.86 18.03 -3.23
CA ALA A 67 9.57 18.00 -1.94
C ALA A 67 10.97 18.64 -2.02
N ILE A 68 11.72 18.41 -3.10
CA ILE A 68 13.03 19.05 -3.35
C ILE A 68 12.84 20.56 -3.47
N LYS A 69 11.86 21.02 -4.26
CA LYS A 69 11.56 22.45 -4.41
C LYS A 69 11.23 23.12 -3.08
N THR A 70 10.52 22.42 -2.19
CA THR A 70 10.08 22.94 -0.90
C THR A 70 11.17 22.94 0.17
N ALA A 71 12.00 21.90 0.26
CA ALA A 71 13.02 21.80 1.33
C ALA A 71 14.46 22.10 0.87
N GLY A 72 14.71 22.15 -0.44
CA GLY A 72 16.07 22.15 -0.98
C GLY A 72 16.80 20.84 -0.65
N PRO A 73 18.13 20.85 -0.49
CA PRO A 73 18.92 19.66 -0.15
C PRO A 73 18.49 18.99 1.18
N ALA A 74 17.94 19.76 2.11
CA ALA A 74 17.39 19.27 3.38
C ALA A 74 16.16 18.36 3.22
N VAL A 75 15.64 18.18 1.99
CA VAL A 75 14.67 17.12 1.66
C VAL A 75 15.18 15.74 2.09
N LEU A 76 16.49 15.51 2.11
CA LEU A 76 17.11 14.28 2.61
C LEU A 76 16.72 13.99 4.06
N ILE A 77 16.67 15.02 4.92
CA ILE A 77 16.21 14.88 6.32
C ILE A 77 14.74 14.45 6.32
N SER A 78 13.91 15.07 5.49
CA SER A 78 12.49 14.73 5.37
C SER A 78 12.29 13.26 4.99
N TYR A 79 13.05 12.78 3.99
CA TYR A 79 13.05 11.38 3.57
C TYR A 79 13.54 10.42 4.66
N LEU A 80 14.62 10.74 5.36
CA LEU A 80 15.12 9.89 6.45
C LEU A 80 14.11 9.80 7.61
N VAL A 81 13.50 10.92 7.98
CA VAL A 81 12.47 10.98 9.03
C VAL A 81 11.21 10.20 8.62
N ALA A 82 10.69 10.44 7.41
CA ALA A 82 9.50 9.75 6.91
C ALA A 82 9.74 8.25 6.70
N CYS A 83 10.90 7.84 6.16
CA CYS A 83 11.28 6.43 6.04
C CYS A 83 11.38 5.76 7.43
N THR A 84 11.96 6.44 8.41
CA THR A 84 12.04 5.93 9.78
C THR A 84 10.64 5.72 10.35
N LEU A 85 9.75 6.70 10.20
CA LEU A 85 8.35 6.57 10.62
C LEU A 85 7.67 5.41 9.91
N LEU A 86 7.80 5.30 8.58
CA LEU A 86 7.23 4.22 7.78
C LEU A 86 7.71 2.84 8.26
N VAL A 87 9.01 2.67 8.51
CA VAL A 87 9.59 1.41 9.02
C VAL A 87 8.92 1.00 10.32
N LEU A 88 8.75 1.94 11.25
CA LEU A 88 8.13 1.68 12.55
C LEU A 88 6.64 1.36 12.43
N VAL A 89 5.90 2.11 11.59
CA VAL A 89 4.48 1.88 11.33
C VAL A 89 4.26 0.53 10.66
N MET A 90 5.01 0.21 9.61
CA MET A 90 4.89 -1.07 8.91
C MET A 90 5.29 -2.23 9.80
N ARG A 91 6.28 -2.05 10.68
CA ARG A 91 6.63 -3.07 11.68
C ARG A 91 5.48 -3.30 12.67
N ALA A 92 4.84 -2.23 13.14
CA ALA A 92 3.68 -2.31 14.04
C ALA A 92 2.46 -2.95 13.37
N LEU A 93 2.17 -2.58 12.11
CA LEU A 93 1.14 -3.22 11.30
C LEU A 93 1.43 -4.70 11.06
N GLY A 94 2.68 -5.03 10.75
CA GLY A 94 3.13 -6.41 10.55
C GLY A 94 2.96 -7.27 11.78
N GLU A 95 3.19 -6.73 12.97
CA GLU A 95 2.96 -7.44 14.22
C GLU A 95 1.49 -7.78 14.41
N MET A 96 0.59 -6.82 14.17
CA MET A 96 -0.85 -7.06 14.27
C MET A 96 -1.33 -8.04 13.20
N ALA A 97 -0.85 -7.90 11.97
CA ALA A 97 -1.22 -8.76 10.85
C ALA A 97 -0.65 -10.19 10.96
N ALA A 98 0.53 -10.36 11.55
CA ALA A 98 1.07 -11.68 11.84
C ALA A 98 0.34 -12.36 13.02
N ALA A 99 -0.14 -11.59 13.99
CA ALA A 99 -0.91 -12.14 15.12
C ALA A 99 -2.35 -12.53 14.73
N ASP A 100 -2.97 -11.76 13.86
CA ASP A 100 -4.38 -11.90 13.47
C ASP A 100 -4.59 -11.50 12.00
N PRO A 101 -4.26 -12.37 11.04
CA PRO A 101 -4.41 -12.06 9.62
C PRO A 101 -5.88 -11.74 9.27
N SER A 102 -6.15 -10.52 8.79
CA SER A 102 -7.50 -10.09 8.42
C SER A 102 -7.46 -9.23 7.16
N SER A 103 -8.36 -9.52 6.20
CA SER A 103 -8.52 -8.74 4.95
C SER A 103 -9.07 -7.32 5.18
N GLY A 104 -9.64 -7.03 6.36
CA GLY A 104 -9.97 -5.66 6.77
C GLY A 104 -8.78 -4.87 7.33
N ALA A 105 -7.60 -5.51 7.42
CA ALA A 105 -6.32 -4.97 7.86
C ALA A 105 -6.41 -4.01 9.07
N PHE A 106 -5.75 -2.87 9.00
CA PHE A 106 -5.68 -1.86 10.07
C PHE A 106 -7.04 -1.34 10.52
N SER A 107 -8.07 -1.32 9.67
CA SER A 107 -9.45 -0.98 10.07
C SER A 107 -10.01 -2.02 11.04
N THR A 108 -9.75 -3.31 10.82
CA THR A 108 -10.13 -4.37 11.77
C THR A 108 -9.35 -4.24 13.08
N TYR A 109 -8.03 -4.00 13.02
CA TYR A 109 -7.20 -3.85 14.22
C TYR A 109 -7.61 -2.65 15.07
N ALA A 110 -7.93 -1.51 14.44
CA ALA A 110 -8.47 -0.35 15.13
C ALA A 110 -9.83 -0.64 15.78
N GLY A 111 -10.68 -1.43 15.12
CA GLY A 111 -11.93 -1.92 15.69
C GLY A 111 -11.72 -2.77 16.95
N LYS A 112 -10.78 -3.72 16.91
CA LYS A 112 -10.44 -4.59 18.05
C LYS A 112 -9.78 -3.78 19.20
N ALA A 113 -8.96 -2.79 18.88
CA ALA A 113 -8.25 -1.98 19.86
C ALA A 113 -9.16 -0.96 20.57
N MET A 114 -9.86 -0.13 19.79
CA MET A 114 -10.55 1.09 20.25
C MET A 114 -12.07 1.05 20.06
N GLY A 115 -12.61 -0.05 19.52
CA GLY A 115 -14.04 -0.28 19.37
C GLY A 115 -14.57 -0.08 17.95
N PRO A 116 -15.81 -0.53 17.67
CA PRO A 116 -16.36 -0.63 16.33
C PRO A 116 -16.44 0.69 15.55
N THR A 117 -16.64 1.82 16.24
CA THR A 117 -16.72 3.14 15.61
C THR A 117 -15.39 3.54 15.01
N MET A 118 -14.28 3.33 15.73
CA MET A 118 -12.95 3.69 15.27
C MET A 118 -12.54 2.83 14.07
N GLY A 119 -12.80 1.52 14.11
CA GLY A 119 -12.51 0.63 12.99
C GLY A 119 -13.21 1.03 11.69
N ARG A 120 -14.48 1.48 11.79
CA ARG A 120 -15.24 1.97 10.64
C ARG A 120 -14.75 3.32 10.13
N ALA A 121 -14.55 4.26 11.04
CA ALA A 121 -14.07 5.59 10.68
C ALA A 121 -12.71 5.50 9.97
N LEU A 122 -11.80 4.67 10.48
CA LEU A 122 -10.51 4.43 9.87
C LEU A 122 -10.61 3.76 8.48
N GLY A 123 -11.53 2.80 8.32
CA GLY A 123 -11.76 2.16 7.02
C GLY A 123 -12.30 3.14 5.97
N TRP A 124 -13.25 4.01 6.34
CA TRP A 124 -13.76 5.06 5.46
C TRP A 124 -12.71 6.12 5.14
N LEU A 125 -11.91 6.54 6.13
CA LEU A 125 -10.81 7.48 5.93
C LEU A 125 -9.78 6.92 4.95
N TRP A 126 -9.38 5.67 5.12
CA TRP A 126 -8.44 5.04 4.20
C TRP A 126 -9.04 4.82 2.81
N TRP A 127 -10.31 4.42 2.71
CA TRP A 127 -10.96 4.34 1.41
C TRP A 127 -10.96 5.69 0.70
N ALA A 128 -11.32 6.77 1.41
CA ALA A 128 -11.28 8.14 0.89
C ALA A 128 -9.87 8.55 0.46
N GLN A 129 -8.85 8.19 1.25
CA GLN A 129 -7.45 8.39 0.89
C GLN A 129 -7.10 7.69 -0.42
N ILE A 130 -7.41 6.40 -0.57
CA ILE A 130 -6.99 5.61 -1.74
C ILE A 130 -7.71 6.05 -3.01
N VAL A 131 -8.97 6.48 -2.95
CA VAL A 131 -9.64 7.03 -4.15
C VAL A 131 -9.01 8.36 -4.60
N VAL A 132 -8.47 9.16 -3.67
CA VAL A 132 -7.67 10.34 -4.00
C VAL A 132 -6.31 9.94 -4.58
N VAL A 133 -5.69 8.85 -4.11
CA VAL A 133 -4.47 8.29 -4.73
C VAL A 133 -4.73 7.88 -6.19
N VAL A 134 -5.83 7.15 -6.46
CA VAL A 134 -6.22 6.77 -7.84
C VAL A 134 -6.31 7.99 -8.76
N ALA A 135 -6.93 9.07 -8.26
CA ALA A 135 -7.03 10.33 -8.98
C ALA A 135 -5.66 10.99 -9.22
N ALA A 136 -4.79 11.00 -8.21
CA ALA A 136 -3.44 11.58 -8.31
C ALA A 136 -2.59 10.82 -9.35
N GLU A 137 -2.63 9.48 -9.35
CA GLU A 137 -1.90 8.65 -10.32
C GLU A 137 -2.38 8.90 -11.76
N ALA A 138 -3.69 8.99 -11.98
CA ALA A 138 -4.26 9.31 -13.29
C ALA A 138 -3.83 10.70 -13.77
N THR A 139 -3.85 11.68 -12.85
CA THR A 139 -3.50 13.07 -13.12
C THR A 139 -2.02 13.25 -13.47
N ALA A 140 -1.14 12.59 -12.71
CA ALA A 140 0.30 12.62 -12.94
C ALA A 140 0.69 11.91 -14.25
N ALA A 141 0.09 10.74 -14.53
CA ALA A 141 0.29 10.06 -15.81
C ALA A 141 -0.17 10.94 -16.99
N ALA A 142 -1.32 11.60 -16.85
CA ALA A 142 -1.84 12.51 -17.86
C ALA A 142 -0.94 13.73 -18.09
N GLN A 143 -0.35 14.28 -17.04
CA GLN A 143 0.60 15.39 -17.13
C GLN A 143 1.81 14.99 -17.99
N LEU A 144 2.46 13.87 -17.66
CA LEU A 144 3.63 13.38 -18.40
C LEU A 144 3.32 13.09 -19.88
N VAL A 145 2.14 12.54 -20.17
CA VAL A 145 1.73 12.26 -21.55
C VAL A 145 1.47 13.55 -22.32
N THR A 146 0.91 14.58 -21.66
CA THR A 146 0.69 15.89 -22.26
C THR A 146 2.02 16.59 -22.56
N GLU A 147 3.01 16.46 -21.68
CA GLU A 147 4.37 16.98 -21.89
C GLU A 147 5.07 16.27 -23.07
N MET A 148 4.92 14.95 -23.20
CA MET A 148 5.48 14.19 -24.34
C MET A 148 4.72 14.42 -25.66
N TRP A 149 3.39 14.49 -25.58
CA TRP A 149 2.50 14.66 -26.73
C TRP A 149 1.44 15.73 -26.42
N PRO A 150 1.72 17.00 -26.76
CA PRO A 150 0.85 18.13 -26.45
C PRO A 150 -0.41 18.23 -27.34
N GLY A 151 -0.81 17.12 -27.98
CA GLY A 151 -1.92 17.07 -28.93
C GLY A 151 -3.30 17.01 -28.27
N LEU A 152 -3.36 16.58 -27.00
CA LEU A 152 -4.58 16.56 -26.18
C LEU A 152 -4.27 17.17 -24.81
N PRO A 153 -5.22 17.93 -24.23
CA PRO A 153 -5.04 18.51 -22.91
C PRO A 153 -5.05 17.44 -21.81
N GLN A 154 -4.39 17.73 -20.69
CA GLN A 154 -4.20 16.81 -19.56
C GLN A 154 -5.49 16.13 -19.09
N TRP A 155 -6.60 16.87 -18.97
CA TRP A 155 -7.86 16.29 -18.49
C TRP A 155 -8.41 15.20 -19.42
N VAL A 156 -8.14 15.27 -20.73
CA VAL A 156 -8.58 14.25 -21.70
C VAL A 156 -7.79 12.96 -21.46
N TRP A 157 -6.48 13.06 -21.26
CA TRP A 157 -5.66 11.89 -20.92
C TRP A 157 -6.07 11.28 -19.59
N ALA A 158 -6.34 12.11 -18.56
CA ALA A 158 -6.84 11.64 -17.28
C ALA A 158 -8.18 10.90 -17.45
N LEU A 159 -9.09 11.43 -18.28
CA LEU A 159 -10.36 10.76 -18.60
C LEU A 159 -10.14 9.42 -19.30
N VAL A 160 -9.27 9.36 -20.31
CA VAL A 160 -8.94 8.13 -21.04
C VAL A 160 -8.42 7.06 -20.09
N PHE A 161 -7.49 7.40 -19.20
CA PHE A 161 -6.97 6.46 -18.21
C PHE A 161 -8.05 6.00 -17.23
N MET A 162 -8.86 6.92 -16.70
CA MET A 162 -9.94 6.56 -15.79
C MET A 162 -10.97 5.64 -16.44
N VAL A 163 -11.37 5.89 -17.69
CA VAL A 163 -12.30 5.02 -18.44
C VAL A 163 -11.66 3.66 -18.69
N ALA A 164 -10.43 3.62 -19.22
CA ALA A 164 -9.75 2.37 -19.53
C ALA A 164 -9.59 1.47 -18.29
N PHE A 165 -9.08 2.03 -17.19
CA PHE A 165 -8.86 1.26 -15.96
C PHE A 165 -10.16 0.91 -15.24
N THR A 166 -11.22 1.71 -15.39
CA THR A 166 -12.57 1.31 -14.94
C THR A 166 -13.05 0.07 -15.69
N VAL A 167 -12.93 0.05 -17.01
CA VAL A 167 -13.31 -1.12 -17.83
C VAL A 167 -12.49 -2.34 -17.46
N ILE A 168 -11.16 -2.18 -17.33
CA ILE A 168 -10.26 -3.27 -16.91
C ILE A 168 -10.66 -3.84 -15.55
N ASN A 169 -11.04 -3.00 -14.57
CA ASN A 169 -11.42 -3.46 -13.23
C ASN A 169 -12.84 -4.04 -13.15
N LEU A 170 -13.71 -3.72 -14.11
CA LEU A 170 -15.06 -4.31 -14.21
C LEU A 170 -15.05 -5.66 -14.95
N VAL A 171 -14.11 -5.85 -15.89
CA VAL A 171 -13.93 -7.09 -16.63
C VAL A 171 -12.98 -8.00 -15.84
N ARG A 172 -13.46 -9.19 -15.44
CA ARG A 172 -12.67 -10.17 -14.68
C ARG A 172 -11.35 -10.49 -15.41
N VAL A 173 -10.23 -9.97 -14.95
CA VAL A 173 -8.90 -10.40 -15.41
C VAL A 173 -8.32 -11.36 -14.38
N GLY A 174 -8.43 -12.66 -14.64
CA GLY A 174 -7.80 -13.71 -13.83
C GLY A 174 -6.27 -13.65 -13.79
N THR A 175 -5.66 -12.70 -14.51
CA THR A 175 -4.20 -12.50 -14.65
C THR A 175 -3.67 -11.24 -13.94
N LEU A 176 -4.50 -10.51 -13.18
CA LEU A 176 -4.12 -9.25 -12.51
C LEU A 176 -2.81 -9.37 -11.70
N GLY A 177 -2.64 -10.45 -10.93
CA GLY A 177 -1.44 -10.63 -10.11
C GLY A 177 -0.14 -10.87 -10.90
N GLU A 178 -0.21 -11.51 -12.06
CA GLU A 178 0.95 -11.75 -12.91
C GLU A 178 1.32 -10.48 -13.70
N THR A 179 0.31 -9.79 -14.25
CA THR A 179 0.51 -8.50 -14.92
C THR A 179 1.12 -7.46 -13.97
N GLU A 180 0.63 -7.39 -12.73
CA GLU A 180 1.16 -6.48 -11.72
C GLU A 180 2.59 -6.85 -11.31
N PHE A 181 2.92 -8.14 -11.27
CA PHE A 181 4.30 -8.59 -11.02
C PHE A 181 5.27 -8.05 -12.08
N TRP A 182 4.92 -8.15 -13.37
CA TRP A 182 5.76 -7.63 -14.45
C TRP A 182 5.87 -6.10 -14.42
N PHE A 183 4.77 -5.39 -14.14
CA PHE A 183 4.83 -3.94 -13.96
C PHE A 183 5.71 -3.53 -12.78
N ALA A 184 5.56 -4.18 -11.62
CA ALA A 184 6.42 -3.89 -10.47
C ALA A 184 7.90 -4.18 -10.76
N LEU A 185 8.21 -5.24 -11.50
CA LEU A 185 9.58 -5.54 -11.93
C LEU A 185 10.14 -4.42 -12.83
N LEU A 186 9.35 -3.93 -13.79
CA LEU A 186 9.73 -2.79 -14.64
C LEU A 186 10.05 -1.55 -13.81
N LYS A 187 9.21 -1.20 -12.83
CA LYS A 187 9.44 -0.05 -11.93
C LYS A 187 10.76 -0.18 -11.18
N VAL A 188 10.99 -1.34 -10.57
CA VAL A 188 12.20 -1.61 -9.80
C VAL A 188 13.43 -1.56 -10.70
N ALA A 189 13.37 -2.17 -11.89
CA ALA A 189 14.48 -2.13 -12.84
C ALA A 189 14.82 -0.70 -13.28
N ALA A 190 13.81 0.14 -13.52
CA ALA A 190 14.03 1.53 -13.90
C ALA A 190 14.63 2.37 -12.78
N VAL A 191 14.17 2.21 -11.54
CA VAL A 191 14.77 2.91 -10.39
C VAL A 191 16.20 2.43 -10.14
N VAL A 192 16.48 1.13 -10.25
CA VAL A 192 17.85 0.61 -10.13
C VAL A 192 18.74 1.14 -11.26
N GLY A 193 18.26 1.16 -12.50
CA GLY A 193 18.98 1.73 -13.64
C GLY A 193 19.28 3.22 -13.44
N PHE A 194 18.30 3.99 -12.95
CA PHE A 194 18.48 5.38 -12.58
C PHE A 194 19.57 5.57 -11.53
N LEU A 195 19.55 4.77 -10.45
CA LEU A 195 20.57 4.83 -9.40
C LEU A 195 21.97 4.51 -9.94
N VAL A 196 22.09 3.50 -10.81
CA VAL A 196 23.35 3.16 -11.46
C VAL A 196 23.86 4.33 -12.31
N VAL A 197 23.02 4.90 -13.17
CA VAL A 197 23.40 6.07 -13.99
C VAL A 197 23.82 7.24 -13.11
N GLY A 198 23.05 7.56 -12.07
CA GLY A 198 23.37 8.61 -11.12
C GLY A 198 24.72 8.42 -10.43
N VAL A 199 25.03 7.20 -9.97
CA VAL A 199 26.34 6.88 -9.39
C VAL A 199 27.45 7.02 -10.43
N LEU A 200 27.24 6.60 -11.69
CA LEU A 200 28.22 6.76 -12.76
C LEU A 200 28.50 8.24 -13.08
N MET A 201 27.49 9.11 -13.01
CA MET A 201 27.67 10.56 -13.13
C MET A 201 28.51 11.11 -11.97
N LEU A 202 28.18 10.73 -10.73
CA LEU A 202 28.90 11.19 -9.53
C LEU A 202 30.35 10.68 -9.45
N LEU A 203 30.67 9.58 -10.15
CA LEU A 203 32.02 9.03 -10.27
C LEU A 203 32.81 9.54 -11.48
N ASN A 204 32.28 10.51 -12.26
CA ASN A 204 32.89 11.00 -13.51
C ASN A 204 33.13 9.92 -14.58
N VAL A 205 32.34 8.85 -14.58
CA VAL A 205 32.42 7.80 -15.62
C VAL A 205 31.66 8.23 -16.88
N LEU A 206 30.59 9.01 -16.71
CA LEU A 206 29.82 9.60 -17.80
C LEU A 206 30.33 11.03 -18.10
N PRO A 207 30.24 11.48 -19.36
CA PRO A 207 30.64 12.83 -19.78
C PRO A 207 29.58 13.86 -19.38
N ALA A 208 29.19 13.88 -18.10
CA ALA A 208 28.21 14.79 -17.53
C ALA A 208 28.90 15.71 -16.49
N PRO A 209 28.40 16.94 -16.27
CA PRO A 209 28.91 17.80 -15.21
C PRO A 209 28.78 17.09 -13.85
N ASN A 210 29.88 17.09 -13.08
CA ASN A 210 29.89 16.53 -11.73
C ASN A 210 30.15 17.64 -10.70
N PRO A 211 29.08 18.24 -10.16
CA PRO A 211 29.19 19.25 -9.11
C PRO A 211 29.64 18.67 -7.76
N GLY A 212 29.82 17.35 -7.64
CA GLY A 212 30.22 16.69 -6.40
C GLY A 212 29.21 16.95 -5.28
N LEU A 213 29.67 17.58 -4.19
CA LEU A 213 28.80 17.98 -3.08
C LEU A 213 28.34 19.44 -3.15
N SER A 214 28.75 20.18 -4.19
CA SER A 214 28.56 21.64 -4.25
C SER A 214 27.08 22.03 -4.33
N ASN A 215 26.27 21.22 -5.01
CA ASN A 215 24.81 21.39 -5.07
C ASN A 215 24.10 21.32 -3.71
N LEU A 216 24.75 20.75 -2.68
CA LEU A 216 24.18 20.72 -1.33
C LEU A 216 24.32 22.05 -0.59
N THR A 217 25.23 22.94 -1.00
CA THR A 217 25.57 24.15 -0.23
C THR A 217 25.57 25.45 -1.04
N GLU A 218 25.85 25.41 -2.34
CA GLU A 218 26.07 26.61 -3.15
C GLU A 218 24.79 27.38 -3.50
N HIS A 219 23.62 26.72 -3.49
CA HIS A 219 22.35 27.31 -3.92
C HIS A 219 21.50 27.79 -2.73
N GLY A 220 22.10 28.57 -1.81
CA GLY A 220 21.42 29.04 -0.60
C GLY A 220 21.56 28.13 0.61
N GLY A 221 22.56 27.24 0.61
CA GLY A 221 22.86 26.32 1.71
C GLY A 221 22.07 25.02 1.68
N PHE A 222 22.30 24.17 2.69
CA PHE A 222 21.64 22.87 2.80
C PHE A 222 20.14 22.98 3.11
N MET A 223 19.73 24.01 3.85
CA MET A 223 18.35 24.22 4.28
C MET A 223 17.86 25.63 3.88
N PRO A 224 17.71 25.90 2.58
CA PRO A 224 17.43 27.25 2.07
C PRO A 224 16.08 27.80 2.55
N ASN A 225 15.09 26.93 2.76
CA ASN A 225 13.74 27.28 3.22
C ASN A 225 13.52 27.03 4.72
N GLY A 226 14.59 26.85 5.49
CA GLY A 226 14.54 26.63 6.94
C GLY A 226 13.82 25.34 7.35
N LEU A 227 13.55 25.24 8.66
CA LEU A 227 12.90 24.07 9.26
C LEU A 227 11.44 23.90 8.80
N THR A 228 10.78 25.02 8.45
CA THR A 228 9.43 25.03 7.90
C THR A 228 9.38 24.37 6.52
N GLY A 229 10.36 24.64 5.65
CA GLY A 229 10.47 23.95 4.35
C GLY A 229 10.66 22.44 4.49
N VAL A 230 11.48 22.00 5.46
CA VAL A 230 11.64 20.58 5.80
C VAL A 230 10.30 19.98 6.27
N ALA A 231 9.56 20.69 7.12
CA ALA A 231 8.27 20.23 7.60
C ALA A 231 7.22 20.11 6.48
N ALA A 232 7.16 21.08 5.56
CA ALA A 232 6.24 21.03 4.41
C ALA A 232 6.62 19.90 3.44
N ALA A 233 7.91 19.74 3.12
CA ALA A 233 8.37 18.63 2.28
C ALA A 233 8.05 17.28 2.92
N LEU A 234 8.16 17.15 4.24
CA LEU A 234 7.85 15.93 4.97
C LEU A 234 6.44 15.40 4.71
N LEU A 235 5.45 16.26 4.45
CA LEU A 235 4.09 15.83 4.07
C LEU A 235 4.02 15.21 2.68
N VAL A 236 4.67 15.87 1.72
CA VAL A 236 4.77 15.38 0.35
C VAL A 236 5.49 14.03 0.33
N VAL A 237 6.52 13.88 1.17
CA VAL A 237 7.26 12.63 1.34
C VAL A 237 6.41 11.55 2.03
N VAL A 238 5.64 11.89 3.06
CA VAL A 238 4.72 10.93 3.71
C VAL A 238 3.64 10.46 2.73
N PHE A 239 3.13 11.34 1.88
CA PHE A 239 2.27 10.94 0.77
C PHE A 239 2.93 9.86 -0.09
N ALA A 240 4.22 10.02 -0.39
CA ALA A 240 4.92 9.11 -1.27
C ALA A 240 4.98 7.65 -0.75
N PHE A 241 4.69 7.44 0.53
CA PHE A 241 4.58 6.14 1.15
C PHE A 241 3.13 5.65 1.38
N GLY A 242 2.13 6.49 1.08
CA GLY A 242 0.73 6.09 1.11
C GLY A 242 0.47 4.97 0.12
N GLY A 243 -0.24 3.91 0.55
CA GLY A 243 -0.48 2.72 -0.28
C GLY A 243 0.48 1.57 0.00
N THR A 244 1.55 1.80 0.79
CA THR A 244 2.39 0.71 1.33
C THR A 244 1.61 -0.22 2.26
N GLU A 245 0.53 0.26 2.88
CA GLU A 245 -0.33 -0.54 3.78
C GLU A 245 -1.09 -1.63 3.03
N LEU A 246 -1.25 -1.50 1.70
CA LEU A 246 -1.89 -2.50 0.85
C LEU A 246 -1.16 -3.86 0.92
N VAL A 247 0.15 -3.87 1.23
CA VAL A 247 0.93 -5.07 1.57
C VAL A 247 0.19 -5.94 2.56
N THR A 248 -0.30 -5.32 3.64
CA THR A 248 -0.83 -6.04 4.79
C THR A 248 -2.19 -6.65 4.47
N ILE A 249 -2.97 -5.98 3.62
CA ILE A 249 -4.23 -6.48 3.08
C ILE A 249 -3.96 -7.66 2.15
N ALA A 250 -3.08 -7.49 1.16
CA ALA A 250 -2.78 -8.53 0.18
C ALA A 250 -2.14 -9.77 0.83
N ALA A 251 -1.23 -9.57 1.78
CA ALA A 251 -0.56 -10.68 2.45
C ALA A 251 -1.50 -11.47 3.37
N ALA A 252 -2.58 -10.86 3.87
CA ALA A 252 -3.63 -11.55 4.62
C ALA A 252 -4.41 -12.58 3.78
N GLU A 253 -4.36 -12.51 2.45
CA GLU A 253 -5.11 -13.38 1.51
C GLU A 253 -4.28 -14.59 1.01
N THR A 254 -3.19 -14.98 1.69
CA THR A 254 -2.26 -16.01 1.18
C THR A 254 -2.30 -17.34 1.95
N GLU A 255 -1.66 -18.40 1.41
CA GLU A 255 -1.64 -19.75 2.02
C GLU A 255 -0.98 -19.80 3.41
N ASP A 256 -0.11 -18.84 3.72
CA ASP A 256 0.50 -18.65 5.05
C ASP A 256 0.65 -17.15 5.36
N PRO A 257 -0.45 -16.48 5.77
CA PRO A 257 -0.44 -15.05 5.99
C PRO A 257 0.56 -14.60 7.06
N GLN A 258 0.72 -15.37 8.12
CA GLN A 258 1.54 -14.98 9.27
C GLN A 258 3.02 -14.85 8.88
N THR A 259 3.57 -15.86 8.20
CA THR A 259 4.96 -15.86 7.74
C THR A 259 5.16 -14.90 6.56
N ASN A 260 4.21 -14.87 5.62
CA ASN A 260 4.33 -14.06 4.41
C ASN A 260 4.28 -12.56 4.70
N VAL A 261 3.41 -12.11 5.62
CA VAL A 261 3.36 -10.71 6.08
C VAL A 261 4.72 -10.29 6.64
N ALA A 262 5.28 -11.07 7.56
CA ALA A 262 6.54 -10.77 8.23
C ALA A 262 7.72 -10.65 7.25
N ARG A 263 7.82 -11.60 6.30
CA ARG A 263 8.86 -11.60 5.26
C ARG A 263 8.69 -10.44 4.28
N ALA A 264 7.46 -10.17 3.84
CA ALA A 264 7.17 -9.10 2.90
C ALA A 264 7.60 -7.74 3.48
N ILE A 265 7.19 -7.42 4.70
CA ILE A 265 7.53 -6.16 5.36
C ILE A 265 9.04 -5.96 5.45
N ARG A 266 9.80 -6.98 5.89
CA ARG A 266 11.25 -6.85 6.02
C ARG A 266 11.95 -6.56 4.69
N THR A 267 11.53 -7.23 3.62
CA THR A 267 12.16 -7.07 2.30
C THR A 267 11.78 -5.76 1.62
N ILE A 268 10.54 -5.30 1.79
CA ILE A 268 10.03 -4.06 1.20
C ILE A 268 10.69 -2.84 1.84
N LEU A 269 10.81 -2.81 3.16
CA LEU A 269 11.34 -1.65 3.88
C LEU A 269 12.76 -1.29 3.46
N VAL A 270 13.65 -2.28 3.30
CA VAL A 270 15.02 -2.05 2.84
C VAL A 270 15.03 -1.49 1.42
N ARG A 271 14.17 -2.02 0.54
CA ARG A 271 14.08 -1.59 -0.86
C ARG A 271 13.52 -0.17 -0.97
N ILE A 272 12.47 0.15 -0.23
CA ILE A 272 11.90 1.51 -0.18
C ILE A 272 12.97 2.50 0.27
N LEU A 273 13.73 2.20 1.32
CA LEU A 273 14.79 3.08 1.80
C LEU A 273 15.84 3.34 0.71
N ILE A 274 16.33 2.28 0.05
CA ILE A 274 17.33 2.39 -1.01
C ILE A 274 16.78 3.18 -2.20
N PHE A 275 15.57 2.87 -2.65
CA PHE A 275 14.98 3.51 -3.83
C PHE A 275 14.62 4.96 -3.59
N TYR A 276 14.00 5.29 -2.45
CA TYR A 276 13.54 6.64 -2.15
C TYR A 276 14.69 7.55 -1.75
N VAL A 277 15.44 7.17 -0.70
CA VAL A 277 16.56 7.99 -0.20
C VAL A 277 17.69 8.03 -1.23
N GLY A 278 18.00 6.89 -1.85
CA GLY A 278 19.02 6.84 -2.90
C GLY A 278 18.68 7.72 -4.09
N SER A 279 17.43 7.68 -4.60
CA SER A 279 17.06 8.47 -5.77
C SER A 279 17.10 9.97 -5.48
N VAL A 280 16.56 10.39 -4.32
CA VAL A 280 16.64 11.78 -3.88
C VAL A 280 18.08 12.24 -3.72
N THR A 281 18.94 11.40 -3.12
CA THR A 281 20.36 11.72 -2.93
C THR A 281 21.03 11.97 -4.28
N VAL A 282 20.80 11.11 -5.26
CA VAL A 282 21.29 11.31 -6.63
C VAL A 282 20.76 12.62 -7.20
N MET A 283 19.46 12.91 -7.09
CA MET A 283 18.85 14.11 -7.66
C MET A 283 19.47 15.41 -7.12
N VAL A 284 19.61 15.54 -5.79
CA VAL A 284 20.13 16.76 -5.16
C VAL A 284 21.65 16.91 -5.27
N LEU A 285 22.36 15.83 -5.57
CA LEU A 285 23.78 15.88 -5.87
C LEU A 285 24.02 16.24 -7.33
N VAL A 286 23.30 15.63 -8.27
CA VAL A 286 23.51 15.84 -9.72
C VAL A 286 22.98 17.19 -10.17
N LEU A 287 21.77 17.58 -9.74
CA LEU A 287 21.14 18.84 -10.14
C LEU A 287 20.93 19.77 -8.94
N PRO A 288 21.04 21.10 -9.15
CA PRO A 288 20.74 22.05 -8.10
C PRO A 288 19.23 22.04 -7.79
N TRP A 289 18.87 22.18 -6.52
CA TRP A 289 17.48 21.99 -6.06
C TRP A 289 16.46 22.98 -6.68
N ASN A 290 16.94 24.10 -7.21
CA ASN A 290 16.15 25.13 -7.90
C ASN A 290 16.03 24.88 -9.41
N ASN A 291 16.54 23.76 -9.94
CA ASN A 291 16.35 23.37 -11.32
C ASN A 291 14.86 23.10 -11.63
N GLU A 292 14.32 23.76 -12.65
CA GLU A 292 12.89 23.63 -13.01
C GLU A 292 12.52 22.22 -13.50
N GLY A 293 13.47 21.51 -14.12
CA GLY A 293 13.30 20.12 -14.53
C GLY A 293 13.05 19.18 -13.35
N LEU A 294 13.70 19.42 -12.21
CA LEU A 294 13.44 18.65 -10.99
C LEU A 294 12.00 18.81 -10.47
N SER A 295 11.38 19.98 -10.71
CA SER A 295 10.00 20.23 -10.28
C SER A 295 8.98 19.52 -11.16
N SER A 296 9.29 19.33 -12.45
CA SER A 296 8.36 18.75 -13.43
C SER A 296 8.49 17.22 -13.47
N SER A 297 9.71 16.73 -13.69
CA SER A 297 9.99 15.29 -13.79
C SER A 297 11.43 14.98 -13.32
N PRO A 298 11.66 14.81 -12.01
CA PRO A 298 13.00 14.76 -11.43
C PRO A 298 13.88 13.62 -11.95
N PHE A 299 13.29 12.45 -12.21
CA PHE A 299 14.04 11.33 -12.79
C PHE A 299 14.45 11.60 -14.23
N VAL A 300 13.57 12.22 -15.02
CA VAL A 300 13.83 12.55 -16.42
C VAL A 300 14.89 13.65 -16.49
N ALA A 301 14.77 14.69 -15.66
CA ALA A 301 15.74 15.80 -15.61
C ALA A 301 17.18 15.33 -15.37
N VAL A 302 17.40 14.43 -14.41
CA VAL A 302 18.72 13.86 -14.13
C VAL A 302 19.24 13.02 -15.31
N LEU A 303 18.38 12.25 -15.99
CA LEU A 303 18.79 11.45 -17.15
C LEU A 303 19.02 12.30 -18.40
N THR A 304 18.33 13.43 -18.54
CA THR A 304 18.63 14.44 -19.57
C THR A 304 20.01 15.04 -19.32
N GLU A 305 20.34 15.38 -18.06
CA GLU A 305 21.68 15.87 -17.68
C GLU A 305 22.77 14.80 -17.89
N ALA A 306 22.43 13.52 -17.74
CA ALA A 306 23.36 12.41 -18.03
C ALA A 306 23.79 12.35 -19.51
N GLY A 307 23.08 13.02 -20.42
CA GLY A 307 23.42 13.08 -21.84
C GLY A 307 23.28 11.75 -22.58
N ILE A 308 22.58 10.75 -22.00
CA ILE A 308 22.36 9.44 -22.62
C ILE A 308 21.19 9.55 -23.61
N PRO A 309 21.41 9.41 -24.94
CA PRO A 309 20.35 9.62 -25.92
C PRO A 309 19.14 8.69 -25.69
N GLY A 310 17.95 9.27 -25.54
CA GLY A 310 16.69 8.54 -25.38
C GLY A 310 16.44 7.95 -23.99
N ALA A 311 17.34 8.12 -23.02
CA ALA A 311 17.15 7.64 -21.66
C ALA A 311 16.02 8.40 -20.93
N ASP A 312 15.92 9.70 -21.18
CA ASP A 312 14.87 10.60 -20.72
C ASP A 312 13.47 10.19 -21.24
N VAL A 313 13.36 9.92 -22.55
CA VAL A 313 12.12 9.45 -23.19
C VAL A 313 11.73 8.07 -22.66
N LEU A 314 12.67 7.14 -22.60
CA LEU A 314 12.44 5.80 -22.05
C LEU A 314 11.95 5.89 -20.60
N MET A 315 12.62 6.71 -19.78
CA MET A 315 12.23 6.89 -18.38
C MET A 315 10.83 7.49 -18.26
N THR A 316 10.48 8.47 -19.08
CA THR A 316 9.13 9.05 -19.09
C THR A 316 8.06 7.99 -19.38
N VAL A 317 8.28 7.15 -20.40
CA VAL A 317 7.38 6.03 -20.73
C VAL A 317 7.28 5.04 -19.56
N VAL A 318 8.40 4.69 -18.92
CA VAL A 318 8.38 3.78 -17.77
C VAL A 318 7.64 4.39 -16.59
N ILE A 319 7.80 5.69 -16.32
CA ILE A 319 7.06 6.38 -15.27
C ILE A 319 5.57 6.32 -15.57
N ILE A 320 5.12 6.65 -16.79
CA ILE A 320 3.70 6.57 -17.17
C ILE A 320 3.15 5.16 -16.90
N LEU A 321 3.84 4.12 -17.35
CA LEU A 321 3.44 2.73 -17.09
C LEU A 321 3.43 2.40 -15.58
N ALA A 322 4.37 2.95 -14.82
CA ALA A 322 4.45 2.79 -13.37
C ALA A 322 3.23 3.39 -12.66
N LEU A 323 2.85 4.62 -13.02
CA LEU A 323 1.70 5.32 -12.45
C LEU A 323 0.39 4.60 -12.79
N LEU A 324 0.24 4.15 -14.05
CA LEU A 324 -0.95 3.41 -14.49
C LEU A 324 -1.09 2.04 -13.80
N SER A 325 0.02 1.36 -13.52
CA SER A 325 -0.01 0.14 -12.68
C SER A 325 -0.39 0.44 -11.23
N ALA A 326 0.16 1.52 -10.64
CA ALA A 326 -0.20 1.93 -9.27
C ALA A 326 -1.69 2.32 -9.17
N LEU A 327 -2.22 3.03 -10.16
CA LEU A 327 -3.63 3.36 -10.30
C LEU A 327 -4.49 2.09 -10.24
N ASN A 328 -4.15 1.07 -11.01
CA ASN A 328 -4.87 -0.20 -11.02
C ASN A 328 -4.85 -0.92 -9.66
N ALA A 329 -3.68 -1.01 -9.02
CA ALA A 329 -3.54 -1.60 -7.69
C ALA A 329 -4.38 -0.87 -6.63
N ASN A 330 -4.49 0.46 -6.74
CA ASN A 330 -5.27 1.28 -5.82
C ASN A 330 -6.80 1.20 -6.07
N ILE A 331 -7.25 1.00 -7.32
CA ILE A 331 -8.66 0.65 -7.60
C ILE A 331 -9.00 -0.70 -6.96
N TYR A 332 -8.11 -1.69 -7.09
CA TYR A 332 -8.28 -2.98 -6.41
C TYR A 332 -8.35 -2.82 -4.89
N GLY A 333 -7.39 -2.13 -4.28
CA GLY A 333 -7.33 -1.92 -2.83
C GLY A 333 -8.57 -1.19 -2.26
N SER A 334 -8.98 -0.08 -2.90
CA SER A 334 -10.16 0.68 -2.48
C SER A 334 -11.45 -0.14 -2.58
N SER A 335 -11.66 -0.86 -3.69
CA SER A 335 -12.86 -1.67 -3.87
C SER A 335 -12.96 -2.80 -2.84
N ARG A 336 -11.82 -3.42 -2.46
CA ARG A 336 -11.75 -4.46 -1.42
C ARG A 336 -12.03 -3.92 -0.03
N MET A 337 -11.49 -2.75 0.32
CA MET A 337 -11.81 -2.11 1.61
C MET A 337 -13.29 -1.77 1.70
N LEU A 338 -13.87 -1.19 0.64
CA LEU A 338 -15.28 -0.82 0.62
C LEU A 338 -16.19 -2.06 0.69
N PHE A 339 -15.83 -3.13 -0.02
CA PHE A 339 -16.49 -4.44 0.10
C PHE A 339 -16.40 -5.00 1.53
N SER A 340 -15.23 -4.92 2.18
CA SER A 340 -15.01 -5.35 3.56
C SER A 340 -15.84 -4.53 4.57
N LEU A 341 -15.93 -3.21 4.37
CA LEU A 341 -16.81 -2.35 5.18
C LEU A 341 -18.28 -2.75 5.02
N ALA A 342 -18.74 -2.98 3.79
CA ALA A 342 -20.12 -3.40 3.54
C ALA A 342 -20.45 -4.74 4.18
N ARG A 343 -19.53 -5.71 4.09
CA ARG A 343 -19.63 -7.02 4.73
C ARG A 343 -19.63 -6.98 6.26
N ARG A 344 -19.09 -5.92 6.86
CA ARG A 344 -19.10 -5.65 8.30
C ARG A 344 -20.26 -4.75 8.74
N GLY A 345 -21.28 -4.55 7.88
CA GLY A 345 -22.42 -3.66 8.17
C GLY A 345 -22.03 -2.19 8.30
N SER A 346 -20.86 -1.81 7.77
CA SER A 346 -20.28 -0.47 7.92
C SER A 346 -20.43 0.41 6.68
N ALA A 347 -21.04 -0.13 5.64
CA ALA A 347 -21.37 0.53 4.39
C ALA A 347 -22.63 -0.13 3.77
N PRO A 348 -23.32 0.51 2.82
CA PRO A 348 -24.53 -0.03 2.20
C PRO A 348 -24.38 -1.48 1.70
N ARG A 349 -25.37 -2.34 1.99
CA ARG A 349 -25.33 -3.78 1.66
C ARG A 349 -25.07 -4.07 0.16
N ALA A 350 -25.49 -3.17 -0.73
CA ALA A 350 -25.26 -3.29 -2.17
C ALA A 350 -23.76 -3.36 -2.54
N LEU A 351 -22.90 -2.68 -1.78
CA LEU A 351 -21.44 -2.67 -1.99
C LEU A 351 -20.77 -3.99 -1.56
N GLY A 352 -21.47 -4.81 -0.76
CA GLY A 352 -21.02 -6.13 -0.30
C GLY A 352 -21.42 -7.28 -1.22
N ARG A 353 -22.04 -7.00 -2.38
CA ARG A 353 -22.43 -8.03 -3.36
C ARG A 353 -21.33 -8.25 -4.38
N THR A 354 -20.97 -9.51 -4.62
CA THR A 354 -20.07 -9.90 -5.72
C THR A 354 -20.87 -10.34 -6.93
N SER A 355 -20.33 -10.11 -8.12
CA SER A 355 -20.81 -10.77 -9.34
C SER A 355 -20.52 -12.29 -9.30
N GLU A 356 -21.12 -13.05 -10.21
CA GLU A 356 -20.82 -14.49 -10.43
C GLU A 356 -19.33 -14.78 -10.62
N ARG A 357 -18.56 -13.77 -11.02
CA ARG A 357 -17.13 -13.82 -11.27
C ARG A 357 -16.28 -13.40 -10.06
N GLY A 358 -16.88 -13.16 -8.89
CA GLY A 358 -16.20 -12.81 -7.64
C GLY A 358 -15.80 -11.32 -7.52
N VAL A 359 -16.18 -10.46 -8.47
CA VAL A 359 -15.82 -9.03 -8.50
C VAL A 359 -16.92 -8.19 -7.83
N PRO A 360 -16.62 -7.31 -6.84
CA PRO A 360 -17.58 -6.42 -6.21
C PRO A 360 -17.83 -5.16 -7.07
N ARG A 361 -18.59 -5.29 -8.16
CA ARG A 361 -18.77 -4.24 -9.18
C ARG A 361 -19.25 -2.90 -8.60
N ALA A 362 -20.19 -2.93 -7.66
CA ALA A 362 -20.71 -1.70 -7.03
C ALA A 362 -19.62 -0.96 -6.24
N ALA A 363 -18.73 -1.69 -5.56
CA ALA A 363 -17.60 -1.11 -4.85
C ALA A 363 -16.56 -0.52 -5.81
N VAL A 364 -16.31 -1.18 -6.95
CA VAL A 364 -15.43 -0.65 -8.02
C VAL A 364 -15.98 0.66 -8.56
N VAL A 365 -17.26 0.70 -8.95
CA VAL A 365 -17.91 1.92 -9.49
C VAL A 365 -17.85 3.07 -8.48
N ALA A 366 -18.14 2.78 -7.20
CA ALA A 366 -18.04 3.79 -6.14
C ALA A 366 -16.61 4.33 -5.97
N SER A 367 -15.60 3.46 -6.05
CA SER A 367 -14.19 3.87 -5.95
C SER A 367 -13.72 4.72 -7.13
N VAL A 368 -14.13 4.40 -8.37
CA VAL A 368 -13.69 5.15 -9.57
C VAL A 368 -14.46 6.45 -9.78
N ALA A 369 -15.67 6.58 -9.21
CA ALA A 369 -16.50 7.79 -9.32
C ALA A 369 -15.73 9.04 -8.86
N PHE A 370 -14.93 8.93 -7.79
CA PHE A 370 -14.10 10.04 -7.33
C PHE A 370 -12.99 10.39 -8.32
N GLY A 371 -12.41 9.41 -9.02
CA GLY A 371 -11.44 9.65 -10.08
C GLY A 371 -12.05 10.44 -11.25
N PHE A 372 -13.33 10.23 -11.59
CA PHE A 372 -14.02 11.07 -12.59
C PHE A 372 -14.27 12.50 -12.10
N ILE A 373 -14.56 12.69 -10.81
CA ILE A 373 -14.62 14.04 -10.21
C ILE A 373 -13.26 14.72 -10.32
N ALA A 374 -12.17 13.99 -10.05
CA ALA A 374 -10.81 14.49 -10.21
C ALA A 374 -10.47 14.90 -11.64
N VAL A 375 -10.99 14.21 -12.66
CA VAL A 375 -10.86 14.63 -14.07
C VAL A 375 -11.49 16.01 -14.28
N VAL A 376 -12.68 16.26 -13.72
CA VAL A 376 -13.32 17.59 -13.80
C VAL A 376 -12.49 18.63 -13.05
N LEU A 377 -11.96 18.31 -11.87
CA LEU A 377 -11.07 19.20 -11.13
C LEU A 377 -9.78 19.49 -11.91
N ASN A 378 -9.28 18.51 -12.68
CA ASN A 378 -8.12 18.69 -13.55
C ASN A 378 -8.42 19.59 -14.75
N TYR A 379 -9.65 19.56 -15.27
CA TYR A 379 -10.08 20.52 -16.29
C TYR A 379 -10.12 21.96 -15.76
N VAL A 380 -10.60 22.16 -14.53
CA VAL A 380 -10.76 23.50 -13.93
C VAL A 380 -9.44 24.05 -13.37
N TRP A 381 -8.64 23.20 -12.73
CA TRP A 381 -7.42 23.58 -11.99
C TRP A 381 -6.24 22.62 -12.28
N PRO A 382 -5.78 22.52 -13.54
CA PRO A 382 -4.79 21.51 -13.94
C PRO A 382 -3.48 21.59 -13.16
N GLU A 383 -3.00 22.79 -12.84
CA GLU A 383 -1.69 23.00 -12.19
C GLU A 383 -1.71 22.75 -10.67
N THR A 384 -2.84 22.98 -10.00
CA THR A 384 -2.91 22.93 -8.53
C THR A 384 -3.55 21.66 -8.01
N VAL A 385 -4.40 21.00 -8.80
CA VAL A 385 -5.19 19.84 -8.36
C VAL A 385 -4.31 18.70 -7.85
N LEU A 386 -3.19 18.42 -8.53
CA LEU A 386 -2.29 17.32 -8.14
C LEU A 386 -1.70 17.58 -6.76
N ASN A 387 -1.13 18.76 -6.54
CA ASN A 387 -0.52 19.14 -5.26
C ASN A 387 -1.54 19.09 -4.11
N VAL A 388 -2.78 19.52 -4.34
CA VAL A 388 -3.86 19.41 -3.34
C VAL A 388 -4.15 17.94 -3.02
N MET A 389 -4.23 17.07 -4.04
CA MET A 389 -4.40 15.62 -3.82
C MET A 389 -3.25 15.03 -3.02
N LEU A 390 -1.99 15.36 -3.33
CA LEU A 390 -0.82 14.88 -2.60
C LEU A 390 -0.90 15.27 -1.12
N ASN A 391 -1.25 16.52 -0.84
CA ASN A 391 -1.41 17.03 0.52
C ASN A 391 -2.55 16.36 1.30
N VAL A 392 -3.69 16.11 0.64
CA VAL A 392 -4.81 15.34 1.22
C VAL A 392 -4.34 13.94 1.60
N ILE A 393 -3.71 13.22 0.67
CA ILE A 393 -3.26 11.85 0.91
C ILE A 393 -2.23 11.81 2.04
N GLY A 394 -1.23 12.70 2.02
CA GLY A 394 -0.18 12.75 3.06
C GLY A 394 -0.75 13.00 4.45
N SER A 395 -1.67 13.96 4.58
CA SER A 395 -2.30 14.26 5.87
C SER A 395 -3.23 13.16 6.37
N THR A 396 -4.02 12.51 5.51
CA THR A 396 -4.85 11.36 5.91
C THR A 396 -4.01 10.14 6.26
N CYS A 397 -2.89 9.94 5.56
CA CYS A 397 -1.94 8.85 5.81
C CYS A 397 -1.38 8.93 7.24
N LEU A 398 -1.00 10.13 7.69
CA LEU A 398 -0.57 10.35 9.09
C LEU A 398 -1.65 9.95 10.10
N VAL A 399 -2.92 10.23 9.84
CA VAL A 399 -4.01 9.79 10.74
C VAL A 399 -4.11 8.27 10.75
N VAL A 400 -4.05 7.64 9.58
CA VAL A 400 -4.11 6.18 9.47
C VAL A 400 -2.98 5.51 10.24
N TRP A 401 -1.76 6.02 10.08
CA TRP A 401 -0.56 5.53 10.77
C TRP A 401 -0.63 5.77 12.28
N GLY A 402 -1.13 6.92 12.72
CA GLY A 402 -1.33 7.23 14.14
C GLY A 402 -2.29 6.25 14.80
N VAL A 403 -3.45 6.01 14.18
CA VAL A 403 -4.45 5.06 14.69
C VAL A 403 -3.90 3.63 14.64
N ALA A 404 -3.12 3.26 13.62
CA ALA A 404 -2.46 1.96 13.54
C ALA A 404 -1.43 1.73 14.68
N LEU A 405 -0.59 2.72 14.97
CA LEU A 405 0.38 2.66 16.07
C LEU A 405 -0.31 2.54 17.44
N VAL A 406 -1.35 3.35 17.67
CA VAL A 406 -2.15 3.24 18.91
C VAL A 406 -2.80 1.87 19.01
N SER A 407 -3.33 1.34 17.90
CA SER A 407 -3.93 0.00 17.86
C SER A 407 -2.91 -1.08 18.22
N GLN A 408 -1.68 -0.99 17.69
CA GLN A 408 -0.61 -1.92 18.00
C GLN A 408 -0.27 -1.89 19.49
N ILE A 409 -0.12 -0.71 20.10
CA ILE A 409 0.21 -0.59 21.53
C ILE A 409 -0.89 -1.24 22.39
N ILE A 410 -2.16 -0.98 22.09
CA ILE A 410 -3.30 -1.52 22.85
C ILE A 410 -3.36 -3.05 22.69
N LEU A 411 -3.33 -3.54 21.45
CA LEU A 411 -3.45 -4.97 21.17
C LEU A 411 -2.26 -5.76 21.70
N ARG A 412 -1.04 -5.23 21.58
CA ARG A 412 0.14 -5.88 22.12
C ARG A 412 0.10 -5.97 23.64
N ARG A 413 -0.29 -4.90 24.34
CA ARG A 413 -0.47 -4.96 25.81
C ARG A 413 -1.54 -5.96 26.24
N ARG A 414 -2.62 -6.11 25.48
CA ARG A 414 -3.65 -7.13 25.76
C ARG A 414 -3.11 -8.55 25.52
N ALA A 415 -2.35 -8.76 24.44
CA ALA A 415 -1.71 -10.04 24.14
C ALA A 415 -0.67 -10.43 25.20
N ASP A 416 0.18 -9.49 25.63
CA ASP A 416 1.18 -9.73 26.69
C ASP A 416 0.51 -10.11 28.02
N ARG A 417 -0.61 -9.46 28.38
CA ARG A 417 -1.41 -9.83 29.57
C ARG A 417 -2.06 -11.21 29.45
N ALA A 418 -2.43 -11.63 28.24
CA ALA A 418 -3.02 -12.92 27.96
C ALA A 418 -1.98 -14.04 27.75
N GLY A 419 -0.68 -13.73 27.80
CA GLY A 419 0.40 -14.71 27.54
C GLY A 419 0.47 -15.19 26.08
N VAL A 420 -0.17 -14.49 25.14
CA VAL A 420 -0.20 -14.88 23.72
C VAL A 420 1.03 -14.31 23.01
N SER A 421 1.81 -15.17 22.37
CA SER A 421 2.97 -14.74 21.59
C SER A 421 2.60 -14.38 20.15
N SER A 422 3.27 -13.35 19.60
CA SER A 422 3.15 -13.00 18.18
C SER A 422 4.36 -13.49 17.39
N PRO A 423 4.16 -14.03 16.16
CA PRO A 423 5.26 -14.42 15.26
C PRO A 423 6.18 -13.25 14.88
N LEU A 424 5.65 -12.03 14.85
CA LEU A 424 6.40 -10.80 14.58
C LEU A 424 6.28 -9.83 15.76
N LYS A 425 7.40 -9.32 16.25
CA LYS A 425 7.42 -8.37 17.38
C LYS A 425 7.99 -7.02 16.95
N MET A 426 7.35 -5.93 17.38
CA MET A 426 7.93 -4.59 17.33
C MET A 426 9.25 -4.58 18.11
N TRP A 427 10.27 -3.94 17.53
CA TRP A 427 11.57 -3.83 18.19
C TRP A 427 11.47 -2.91 19.39
N ALA A 428 12.18 -3.24 20.49
CA ALA A 428 12.22 -2.46 21.73
C ALA A 428 10.84 -1.94 22.20
N PHE A 429 9.79 -2.77 22.10
CA PHE A 429 8.46 -2.41 22.56
C PHE A 429 8.46 -2.11 24.08
N PRO A 430 7.78 -1.04 24.54
CA PRO A 430 6.92 -0.11 23.79
C PRO A 430 7.60 1.16 23.29
N TRP A 431 8.91 1.33 23.53
CA TRP A 431 9.63 2.58 23.31
C TRP A 431 9.63 3.03 21.85
N LEU A 432 9.87 2.13 20.88
CA LEU A 432 9.83 2.51 19.48
C LEU A 432 8.42 2.83 18.97
N SER A 433 7.37 2.21 19.51
CA SER A 433 5.99 2.59 19.18
C SER A 433 5.67 4.00 19.68
N TYR A 434 6.13 4.35 20.88
CA TYR A 434 5.98 5.70 21.42
C TYR A 434 6.82 6.73 20.69
N PHE A 435 8.06 6.37 20.31
CA PHE A 435 8.90 7.22 19.48
C PHE A 435 8.25 7.50 18.11
N ALA A 436 7.66 6.48 17.47
CA ALA A 436 6.93 6.66 16.21
C ALA A 436 5.72 7.60 16.37
N LEU A 437 4.96 7.48 17.47
CA LEU A 437 3.86 8.39 17.77
C LEU A 437 4.33 9.82 18.04
N ALA A 438 5.44 9.98 18.78
CA ALA A 438 6.04 11.29 19.03
C ALA A 438 6.55 11.93 17.73
N LEU A 439 7.19 11.15 16.87
CA LEU A 439 7.64 11.58 15.56
C LEU A 439 6.45 12.06 14.72
N LEU A 440 5.41 11.24 14.61
CA LEU A 440 4.17 11.58 13.90
C LEU A 440 3.52 12.85 14.45
N ALA A 441 3.42 12.98 15.78
CA ALA A 441 2.90 14.19 16.42
C ALA A 441 3.74 15.42 16.09
N ALA A 442 5.08 15.29 16.06
CA ALA A 442 5.96 16.37 15.65
C ALA A 442 5.72 16.79 14.18
N ILE A 443 5.48 15.84 13.26
CA ILE A 443 5.11 16.15 11.87
C ILE A 443 3.82 16.97 11.82
N VAL A 444 2.79 16.56 12.57
CA VAL A 444 1.51 17.27 12.62
C VAL A 444 1.68 18.67 13.21
N VAL A 445 2.42 18.82 14.31
CA VAL A 445 2.67 20.12 14.93
C VAL A 445 3.42 21.04 13.99
N LEU A 446 4.51 20.58 13.38
CA LEU A 446 5.27 21.37 12.42
C LEU A 446 4.42 21.78 11.21
N GLY A 447 3.59 20.87 10.70
CA GLY A 447 2.65 21.15 9.62
C GLY A 447 1.54 22.14 10.00
N LEU A 448 1.07 22.15 11.25
CA LEU A 448 0.13 23.17 11.75
C LEU A 448 0.79 24.54 11.89
N LEU A 449 2.10 24.60 12.14
CA LEU A 449 2.84 25.86 12.21
C LEU A 449 3.04 26.47 10.82
N ASP A 450 3.21 25.67 9.78
CA ASP A 450 3.39 26.14 8.41
C ASP A 450 2.07 26.63 7.76
N PRO A 451 1.97 27.91 7.35
CA PRO A 451 0.77 28.46 6.72
C PRO A 451 0.32 27.73 5.44
N SER A 452 1.26 27.15 4.68
CA SER A 452 0.97 26.53 3.38
C SER A 452 0.15 25.24 3.48
N VAL A 453 0.31 24.51 4.60
CA VAL A 453 -0.30 23.19 4.82
C VAL A 453 -1.18 23.15 6.07
N ARG A 454 -1.21 24.20 6.88
CA ARG A 454 -2.08 24.32 8.06
C ARG A 454 -3.55 24.06 7.73
N LEU A 455 -4.06 24.68 6.66
CA LEU A 455 -5.46 24.51 6.26
C LEU A 455 -5.77 23.04 5.92
N GLN A 456 -4.82 22.35 5.28
CA GLN A 456 -4.94 20.93 4.98
C GLN A 456 -5.08 20.09 6.25
N PHE A 457 -4.27 20.34 7.28
CA PHE A 457 -4.38 19.61 8.55
C PHE A 457 -5.70 19.85 9.26
N ILE A 458 -6.17 21.10 9.29
CA ILE A 458 -7.46 21.45 9.88
C ILE A 458 -8.58 20.75 9.11
N ALA A 459 -8.54 20.78 7.77
CA ALA A 459 -9.52 20.12 6.92
C ALA A 459 -9.52 18.59 7.14
N THR A 460 -8.35 17.96 7.25
CA THR A 460 -8.21 16.53 7.54
C THR A 460 -8.75 16.19 8.92
N PHE A 461 -8.48 17.02 9.94
CA PHE A 461 -9.05 16.83 11.28
C PHE A 461 -10.58 16.90 11.26
N VAL A 462 -11.14 17.91 10.58
CA VAL A 462 -12.59 18.05 10.39
C VAL A 462 -13.16 16.84 9.65
N LEU A 463 -12.53 16.39 8.56
CA LEU A 463 -12.94 15.21 7.81
C LEU A 463 -13.00 13.97 8.72
N VAL A 464 -11.96 13.72 9.52
CA VAL A 464 -11.90 12.60 10.47
C VAL A 464 -13.03 12.70 11.49
N CYS A 465 -13.27 13.90 12.05
CA CYS A 465 -14.37 14.13 12.99
C CYS A 465 -15.74 13.88 12.35
N LEU A 466 -15.95 14.34 11.11
CA LEU A 466 -17.20 14.12 10.37
C LEU A 466 -17.43 12.64 10.06
N ILE A 467 -16.40 11.93 9.60
CA ILE A 467 -16.47 10.48 9.34
C ILE A 467 -16.78 9.74 10.65
N ALA A 468 -16.09 10.06 11.74
CA ALA A 468 -16.31 9.44 13.04
C ALA A 468 -17.73 9.73 13.58
N LEU A 469 -18.22 10.95 13.42
CA LEU A 469 -19.58 11.34 13.80
C LEU A 469 -20.61 10.60 12.97
N ALA A 470 -20.47 10.56 11.64
CA ALA A 470 -21.35 9.82 10.75
C ALA A 470 -21.40 8.33 11.12
N CYS A 471 -20.24 7.70 11.36
CA CYS A 471 -20.16 6.31 11.81
C CYS A 471 -20.84 6.07 13.16
N LYS A 472 -20.77 7.05 14.09
CA LYS A 472 -21.42 6.99 15.39
C LYS A 472 -22.94 7.20 15.31
N LEU A 473 -23.43 8.02 14.36
CA LEU A 473 -24.86 8.24 14.16
C LEU A 473 -25.51 7.04 13.46
N LEU A 474 -24.83 6.44 12.48
CA LEU A 474 -25.31 5.24 11.79
C LEU A 474 -25.40 4.01 12.72
N LEU A 475 -24.56 3.94 13.77
CA LEU A 475 -24.70 2.96 14.85
C LEU A 475 -26.03 3.02 15.58
N ARG A 476 -26.54 4.23 15.85
CA ARG A 476 -27.79 4.40 16.59
C ARG A 476 -29.00 3.91 15.81
N GLY A 477 -28.93 3.89 14.47
CA GLY A 477 -29.97 3.34 13.61
C GLY A 477 -30.00 1.80 13.63
N ASP A 478 -28.85 1.16 13.46
CA ASP A 478 -28.75 -0.32 13.40
C ASP A 478 -28.97 -0.99 14.78
N ASP A 479 -28.57 -0.34 15.88
CA ASP A 479 -28.87 -0.83 17.23
C ASP A 479 -30.36 -0.61 17.60
N ALA A 480 -31.03 0.39 17.03
CA ALA A 480 -32.46 0.63 17.22
C ALA A 480 -33.35 -0.33 16.40
N GLU A 481 -32.86 -0.84 15.27
CA GLU A 481 -33.54 -1.87 14.46
C GLU A 481 -33.34 -3.31 14.99
N ARG A 482 -32.62 -3.51 16.11
CA ARG A 482 -32.53 -4.80 16.80
C ARG A 482 -33.32 -4.80 18.12
N PRO A 483 -34.67 -4.88 18.08
CA PRO A 483 -35.41 -5.30 19.26
C PRO A 483 -35.18 -6.80 19.49
N GLY A 484 -34.36 -7.13 20.50
CA GLY A 484 -34.38 -8.42 21.20
C GLY A 484 -33.81 -9.64 20.46
N SER A 485 -32.49 -9.85 20.55
CA SER A 485 -31.98 -11.23 20.71
C SER A 485 -31.82 -11.47 22.21
N GLY A 486 -32.90 -11.92 22.83
CA GLY A 486 -32.97 -12.20 24.25
C GLY A 486 -31.88 -13.18 24.70
N ALA A 487 -31.38 -12.93 25.91
CA ALA A 487 -30.79 -13.99 26.69
C ALA A 487 -31.81 -15.11 26.93
N SER A 488 -31.31 -16.35 26.91
CA SER A 488 -31.90 -17.59 27.40
C SER A 488 -32.66 -18.51 26.41
N ARG A 489 -32.28 -19.79 26.56
CA ARG A 489 -32.95 -21.05 26.18
C ARG A 489 -32.73 -21.58 24.76
N ASP A 490 -31.59 -22.28 24.61
CA ASP A 490 -31.53 -23.63 24.03
C ASP A 490 -30.17 -24.28 24.38
N SER A 491 -30.09 -24.86 25.59
CA SER A 491 -29.07 -25.86 25.96
C SER A 491 -29.52 -26.66 27.19
N ALA A 492 -30.80 -27.02 27.23
CA ALA A 492 -31.35 -27.93 28.23
C ALA A 492 -32.41 -28.83 27.57
N ALA A 493 -31.94 -29.76 26.73
CA ALA A 493 -32.68 -30.95 26.33
C ALA A 493 -31.72 -31.93 25.64
N HIS A 494 -30.97 -32.68 26.44
CA HIS A 494 -30.79 -34.13 26.31
C HIS A 494 -29.69 -34.59 27.27
N ASP A 495 -30.13 -34.84 28.50
CA ASP A 495 -29.50 -35.81 29.38
C ASP A 495 -30.60 -36.84 29.68
N ASP A 496 -30.44 -38.06 29.13
CA ASP A 496 -30.93 -39.34 29.64
C ASP A 496 -30.92 -40.41 28.53
N ALA A 497 -29.81 -41.16 28.46
CA ALA A 497 -29.83 -42.60 28.22
C ALA A 497 -28.51 -43.22 28.71
N ALA A 498 -28.66 -44.17 29.62
CA ALA A 498 -27.69 -44.77 30.52
C ALA A 498 -26.73 -45.80 29.83
N PRO A 499 -25.78 -46.43 30.58
CA PRO A 499 -24.51 -46.95 30.09
C PRO A 499 -24.55 -48.42 29.68
N LEU A 500 -23.56 -48.86 28.89
CA LEU A 500 -23.19 -50.27 28.76
C LEU A 500 -21.67 -50.45 28.81
N VAL A 501 -21.26 -51.06 29.93
CA VAL A 501 -20.13 -51.97 30.22
C VAL A 501 -18.84 -51.84 29.40
#